data_AF-A0A0W0YRT7-F1
#
_entry.id   AF-A0A0W0YRT7-F1
#
_cell.length_a   1.000
_cell.length_b   1.000
_cell.length_c   1.000
_cell.angle_alpha   90.00
_cell.angle_beta   90.00
_cell.angle_gamma   90.00
#
_symmetry.space_group_name_H-M   'P 1'
#
loop_
_entity.id
_entity.type
_entity.pdbx_description
1 polymer ?
#
loop_
_entity_poly.entity_id
_entity_poly.type
_entity_poly.pdbx_seq_one_letter_code
_entity_poly.pdbx_strand_id
1 'polypeptide(L)'
;MRFFSYVLFIFLSISTVHAEIKIGTIHYYPPFIINKNQGFDIELMSYLCQKIKIKCSFVQMEETELFKALENRKVNLVIAGIMIPPHSAVS
;
A
#
# COMPACT_ATOMS: atom_id res chain seq x y z
N MET A 1 5.60 -45.42 6.70
CA MET A 1 6.55 -44.30 6.94
C MET A 1 6.77 -43.41 5.71
N ARG A 2 6.99 -43.94 4.50
CA ARG A 2 7.17 -43.11 3.27
C ARG A 2 5.92 -42.31 2.85
N PHE A 3 4.73 -42.91 2.95
CA PHE A 3 3.46 -42.25 2.60
C PHE A 3 3.18 -41.01 3.46
N PHE A 4 3.47 -41.09 4.76
CA PHE A 4 3.32 -39.98 5.70
C PHE A 4 4.25 -38.81 5.36
N SER A 5 5.46 -39.12 4.87
CA SER A 5 6.42 -38.12 4.40
C SER A 5 5.95 -37.38 3.14
N TYR A 6 5.22 -38.04 2.23
CA TYR A 6 4.68 -37.40 1.02
C TYR A 6 3.49 -36.48 1.34
N VAL A 7 2.63 -36.86 2.29
CA VAL A 7 1.50 -36.02 2.75
C VAL A 7 2.02 -34.73 3.40
N LEU A 8 3.08 -34.81 4.20
CA LEU A 8 3.68 -33.63 4.84
C LEU A 8 4.29 -32.64 3.80
N PHE A 9 4.85 -33.15 2.71
CA PHE A 9 5.44 -32.33 1.64
C PHE A 9 4.38 -31.58 0.80
N ILE A 10 3.20 -32.20 0.60
CA ILE A 10 2.07 -31.59 -0.12
C ILE A 10 1.49 -30.42 0.68
N PHE A 11 1.39 -30.53 2.00
CA PHE A 11 0.88 -29.46 2.86
C PHE A 11 1.78 -28.22 2.90
N LEU A 12 3.11 -28.38 2.79
CA LEU A 12 4.05 -27.25 2.82
C LEU A 12 4.02 -26.37 1.56
N SER A 13 3.45 -26.89 0.46
CA SER A 13 3.48 -26.23 -0.84
C SER A 13 2.36 -25.18 -1.01
N ILE A 14 1.41 -25.10 -0.09
CA ILE A 14 0.30 -24.14 -0.13
C ILE A 14 0.63 -22.93 0.76
N SER A 15 1.67 -22.19 0.42
CA SER A 15 1.93 -20.87 1.01
C SER A 15 1.33 -19.80 0.12
N THR A 16 0.14 -19.29 0.47
CA THR A 16 -0.48 -18.17 -0.24
C THR A 16 0.15 -16.85 0.23
N VAL A 17 1.22 -16.40 -0.46
CA VAL A 17 1.73 -15.02 -0.29
C VAL A 17 0.70 -14.07 -0.88
N HIS A 18 -0.04 -13.37 -0.02
CA HIS A 18 -0.89 -12.26 -0.45
C HIS A 18 -0.05 -10.99 -0.47
N ALA A 19 0.13 -10.41 -1.66
CA ALA A 19 0.77 -9.11 -1.80
C ALA A 19 -0.14 -8.02 -1.20
N GLU A 20 0.39 -7.25 -0.26
CA GLU A 20 -0.29 -6.10 0.34
C GLU A 20 0.44 -4.82 -0.08
N ILE A 21 -0.30 -3.85 -0.64
CA ILE A 21 0.23 -2.54 -1.01
C ILE A 21 0.11 -1.62 0.21
N LYS A 22 1.25 -1.21 0.75
CA LYS A 22 1.34 -0.18 1.79
C LYS A 22 1.34 1.19 1.13
N ILE A 23 0.34 2.01 1.45
CA ILE A 23 0.14 3.34 0.89
C ILE A 23 0.53 4.37 1.96
N GLY A 24 1.59 5.13 1.70
CA GLY A 24 1.99 6.25 2.55
C GLY A 24 1.06 7.44 2.36
N THR A 25 0.62 8.03 3.46
CA THR A 25 -0.21 9.24 3.47
C THR A 25 0.12 10.07 4.71
N ILE A 26 -0.37 11.31 4.78
CA ILE A 26 -0.28 12.16 5.97
C ILE A 26 -1.52 12.03 6.85
N HIS A 27 -1.47 12.67 8.03
CA HIS A 27 -2.55 12.60 9.01
C HIS A 27 -3.77 13.46 8.64
N TYR A 28 -3.56 14.65 8.08
CA TYR A 28 -4.63 15.62 7.84
C TYR A 28 -4.24 16.62 6.75
N TYR A 29 -5.00 16.61 5.64
CA TYR A 29 -4.93 17.60 4.58
C TYR A 29 -6.26 17.62 3.79
N PRO A 30 -7.33 18.19 4.35
CA PRO A 30 -8.62 18.24 3.66
C PRO A 30 -8.56 19.01 2.34
N PRO A 31 -9.35 18.63 1.32
CA PRO A 31 -10.32 17.54 1.33
C PRO A 31 -9.72 16.14 1.06
N PHE A 32 -8.41 16.05 0.83
CA PHE A 32 -7.72 14.83 0.42
C PHE A 32 -7.63 13.80 1.54
N ILE A 33 -7.26 14.23 2.75
CA ILE A 33 -7.23 13.41 3.96
C ILE A 33 -7.94 14.16 5.09
N ILE A 34 -9.06 13.61 5.57
CA ILE A 34 -9.77 14.13 6.74
C ILE A 34 -9.40 13.31 7.99
N ASN A 35 -9.24 11.99 7.83
CA ASN A 35 -8.72 11.08 8.85
C ASN A 35 -8.28 9.77 8.16
N LYS A 36 -7.94 8.74 8.94
CA LYS A 36 -7.47 7.44 8.44
C LYS A 36 -8.47 6.73 7.49
N ASN A 37 -9.75 7.09 7.53
CA ASN A 37 -10.83 6.40 6.84
C ASN A 37 -11.60 7.31 5.88
N GLN A 38 -11.30 8.61 5.81
CA GLN A 38 -12.09 9.59 5.07
C GLN A 38 -11.20 10.63 4.39
N GLY A 39 -11.67 11.09 3.25
CA GLY A 39 -10.98 12.05 2.39
C GLY A 39 -10.85 11.51 0.96
N PHE A 40 -10.74 12.42 0.00
CA PHE A 40 -10.72 12.08 -1.41
C PHE A 40 -9.63 11.05 -1.76
N ASP A 41 -8.41 11.21 -1.25
CA ASP A 41 -7.30 10.30 -1.56
C ASP A 41 -7.50 8.91 -0.92
N ILE A 42 -8.05 8.88 0.30
CA ILE A 42 -8.34 7.64 1.02
C ILE A 42 -9.41 6.82 0.29
N GLU A 43 -10.48 7.49 -0.15
CA GLU A 43 -11.59 6.87 -0.87
C GLU A 43 -11.16 6.43 -2.28
N LEU A 44 -10.43 7.28 -3.00
CA LEU A 44 -9.89 6.97 -4.32
C LEU A 44 -9.02 5.71 -4.27
N MET A 45 -8.05 5.67 -3.35
CA MET A 45 -7.17 4.50 -3.24
C MET A 45 -7.90 3.26 -2.76
N SER A 46 -8.83 3.39 -1.81
CA SER A 46 -9.64 2.26 -1.36
C SER A 46 -10.46 1.67 -2.51
N TYR A 47 -11.07 2.52 -3.34
CA TYR A 47 -11.80 2.12 -4.54
C TYR A 47 -10.89 1.43 -5.55
N LEU A 48 -9.72 1.98 -5.85
CA LEU A 48 -8.77 1.39 -6.78
C LEU A 48 -8.30 0.01 -6.31
N CYS A 49 -7.93 -0.11 -5.03
CA CYS A 49 -7.53 -1.38 -4.42
C CYS A 49 -8.64 -2.45 -4.52
N GLN A 50 -9.89 -2.06 -4.27
CA GLN A 50 -11.05 -2.93 -4.44
C GLN A 50 -11.24 -3.36 -5.90
N LYS A 51 -11.09 -2.43 -6.85
CA LYS A 51 -11.27 -2.70 -8.29
C LYS A 51 -10.23 -3.67 -8.82
N ILE A 52 -8.97 -3.53 -8.42
CA ILE A 52 -7.87 -4.41 -8.84
C ILE A 52 -7.74 -5.68 -7.99
N LYS A 53 -8.62 -5.85 -6.98
CA LYS A 53 -8.64 -6.99 -6.06
C LYS A 53 -7.32 -7.20 -5.30
N ILE A 54 -6.68 -6.12 -4.87
CA ILE A 54 -5.44 -6.16 -4.07
C ILE A 54 -5.71 -5.62 -2.68
N LYS A 55 -5.10 -6.24 -1.67
CA LYS A 55 -5.14 -5.75 -0.29
C LYS A 55 -4.28 -4.49 -0.17
N CYS A 56 -4.82 -3.44 0.43
CA CYS A 56 -4.10 -2.20 0.69
C CYS A 56 -4.20 -1.80 2.17
N SER A 57 -3.17 -1.15 2.68
CA SER A 57 -3.18 -0.50 4.01
C SER A 57 -2.56 0.88 3.94
N PHE A 58 -3.17 1.81 4.69
CA PHE A 58 -2.67 3.17 4.81
C PHE A 58 -1.70 3.28 5.98
N VAL A 59 -0.52 3.85 5.71
CA VAL A 59 0.53 4.16 6.69
C VAL A 59 0.61 5.67 6.81
N GLN A 60 0.09 6.22 7.91
CA GLN A 60 0.17 7.65 8.19
C GLN A 60 1.55 8.01 8.75
N MET A 61 2.11 9.12 8.29
CA MET A 61 3.40 9.66 8.72
C MET A 61 3.45 11.18 8.52
N GLU A 62 4.55 11.80 8.92
CA GLU A 62 4.80 13.21 8.64
C GLU A 62 5.07 13.45 7.14
N GLU A 63 4.68 14.61 6.61
CA GLU A 63 4.84 14.92 5.19
C GLU A 63 6.30 14.80 4.73
N THR A 64 7.23 15.26 5.57
CA THR A 64 8.69 15.20 5.32
C THR A 64 9.25 13.78 5.24
N GLU A 65 8.48 12.77 5.68
CA GLU A 65 8.87 11.36 5.68
C GLU A 65 8.34 10.57 4.48
N LEU A 66 7.32 11.08 3.76
CA LEU A 66 6.65 10.36 2.67
C LEU A 66 7.61 9.80 1.63
N PHE A 67 8.40 10.67 1.01
CA PHE A 67 9.31 10.27 -0.06
C PHE A 67 10.46 9.40 0.47
N LYS A 68 10.95 9.67 1.69
CA LYS A 68 11.94 8.81 2.34
C LYS A 68 11.38 7.42 2.62
N ALA A 69 10.10 7.31 3.00
CA ALA A 69 9.44 6.04 3.22
C ALA A 69 9.24 5.27 1.91
N LEU A 70 8.99 5.98 0.80
CA LEU A 70 8.92 5.40 -0.55
C LEU A 70 10.29 4.89 -1.02
N GLU A 71 11.33 5.73 -0.95
CA GLU A 71 12.71 5.38 -1.33
C GLU A 71 13.25 4.18 -0.55
N ASN A 72 13.00 4.17 0.77
CA ASN A 72 13.40 3.06 1.65
C ASN A 72 12.46 1.85 1.56
N ARG A 73 11.49 1.84 0.64
CA ARG A 73 10.51 0.75 0.43
C ARG A 73 9.72 0.39 1.69
N LYS A 74 9.54 1.33 2.63
CA LYS A 74 8.64 1.17 3.78
C LYS A 74 7.17 1.17 3.33
N VAL A 75 6.88 1.92 2.27
CA VAL A 75 5.62 1.95 1.54
C VAL A 75 5.87 1.66 0.06
N ASN A 76 4.83 1.23 -0.65
CA ASN A 76 4.88 0.92 -2.07
C ASN A 76 4.47 2.09 -2.96
N LEU A 77 3.63 2.99 -2.43
CA LEU A 77 3.09 4.17 -3.10
C LEU A 77 2.84 5.25 -2.05
N VAL A 78 2.90 6.53 -2.45
CA VAL A 78 2.49 7.66 -1.63
C VAL A 78 1.32 8.40 -2.28
N ILE A 79 0.33 8.78 -1.46
CA ILE A 79 -0.77 9.64 -1.87
C ILE A 79 -1.06 10.61 -0.71
N ALA A 80 -1.04 11.91 -1.00
CA ALA A 80 -1.21 12.94 0.03
C ALA A 80 -1.54 14.33 -0.57
N GLY A 81 -2.36 14.40 -1.62
CA GLY A 81 -2.64 15.65 -2.35
C GLY A 81 -1.40 16.23 -3.03
N ILE A 82 -0.48 15.37 -3.46
CA ILE A 82 0.85 15.75 -3.96
C ILE A 82 0.71 16.44 -5.32
N MET A 83 1.16 17.70 -5.41
CA MET A 83 1.34 18.38 -6.69
C MET A 83 2.55 17.81 -7.43
N ILE A 84 2.37 17.42 -8.68
CA ILE A 84 3.48 17.05 -9.57
C ILE A 84 3.98 18.31 -10.27
N PRO A 85 5.19 18.83 -9.96
CA PRO A 85 5.72 20.00 -10.64
C PRO A 85 6.15 19.62 -12.08
N PRO A 86 6.21 20.59 -13.01
CA PRO A 86 6.39 20.31 -14.45
C PRO A 86 7.66 19.51 -14.79
N HIS A 87 8.72 19.65 -14.00
CA HIS A 87 10.00 18.99 -14.22
C HIS A 87 10.06 17.54 -13.71
N SER A 88 9.08 17.10 -12.91
CA SER A 88 9.04 15.75 -12.32
C SER A 88 8.24 14.74 -13.14
N ALA A 89 7.57 15.17 -14.22
CA ALA A 89 6.74 14.32 -15.07
C ALA A 89 7.50 13.66 -16.25
N VAL A 90 8.84 13.81 -16.28
CA VAL A 90 9.70 13.26 -17.34
C VAL A 90 10.81 12.44 -16.68
N SER A 91 10.49 11.23 -16.27
CA SER A 91 11.47 10.16 -16.07
C SER A 91 10.87 8.80 -16.37
#